data_AF-A0A026W9T8-F1
#
_entry.id   AF-A0A026W9T8-F1
#
_cell.length_a   1.000
_cell.length_b   1.000
_cell.length_c   1.000
_cell.angle_alpha   90.00
_cell.angle_beta   90.00
_cell.angle_gamma   90.00
#
_symmetry.space_group_name_H-M   'P 1'
#
loop_
_entity.id
_entity.type
_entity.pdbx_description
1 polymer ?
#
loop_
_entity_poly.entity_id
_entity_poly.type
_entity_poly.pdbx_seq_one_letter_code
_entity_poly.pdbx_strand_id
1 'polypeptide(L)'
;MRQRVLFCQWARQMIAHDADFFKYVLFSDESTFKNTGELNTHNCHYWSDVNPYWHRQVNNQHRWSVVVWCGIVNGYLIGPYFFH
;
A
#
# COMPACT_ATOMS: atom_id res chain seq x y z
N MET A 1 -1.01 -15.65 14.30
CA MET A 1 0.28 -15.10 14.79
C MET A 1 1.48 -16.00 14.47
N ARG A 2 1.43 -17.32 14.73
CA ARG A 2 2.53 -18.28 14.49
C ARG A 2 3.13 -18.23 13.08
N GLN A 3 2.31 -18.19 12.03
CA GLN A 3 2.80 -18.13 10.64
C GLN A 3 3.57 -16.85 10.34
N ARG A 4 3.15 -15.70 10.87
CA ARG A 4 3.87 -14.43 10.72
C ARG A 4 5.25 -14.48 11.37
N VAL A 5 5.35 -15.09 12.56
CA VAL A 5 6.63 -15.27 13.26
C VAL A 5 7.57 -16.20 12.48
N LEU A 6 7.06 -17.32 11.96
CA LEU A 6 7.85 -18.24 11.13
C LEU A 6 8.37 -17.56 9.86
N PHE A 7 7.53 -16.78 9.18
CA PHE A 7 7.94 -15.98 8.04
C PHE A 7 9.05 -14.99 8.41
N CYS A 8 8.91 -14.24 9.50
CA CYS A 8 9.95 -13.30 9.95
C CYS A 8 11.28 -14.01 10.26
N GLN A 9 11.24 -15.20 10.88
CA GLN A 9 12.43 -15.99 11.17
C GLN A 9 13.11 -16.46 9.87
N TRP A 10 12.34 -16.98 8.92
CA TRP A 10 12.86 -17.38 7.60
C TRP A 10 13.43 -16.18 6.81
N ALA A 11 12.70 -15.07 6.76
CA ALA A 11 13.13 -13.86 6.04
C ALA A 11 14.46 -13.32 6.59
N ARG A 12 14.64 -13.36 7.91
CA ARG A 12 15.92 -13.00 8.56
C ARG A 12 17.07 -13.92 8.11
N GLN A 13 16.82 -15.21 7.94
CA GLN A 13 17.85 -16.16 7.46
C GLN A 13 18.22 -15.89 6.00
N MET A 14 17.24 -15.56 5.15
CA MET A 14 17.50 -15.18 3.75
C MET A 14 18.37 -13.92 3.67
N ILE A 15 18.04 -12.88 4.45
CA ILE A 15 18.82 -11.63 4.48
C ILE A 15 20.25 -11.87 5.01
N ALA A 16 20.41 -12.76 5.99
CA ALA A 16 21.73 -13.09 6.53
C ALA A 16 22.62 -13.85 5.53
N HIS A 17 22.01 -14.63 4.63
CA HIS A 17 22.73 -15.35 3.58
C HIS A 17 23.00 -14.46 2.35
N ASP A 18 22.04 -13.61 2.00
CA ASP A 18 22.10 -12.69 0.86
C ASP A 18 21.38 -11.38 1.22
N ALA A 19 22.18 -10.31 1.41
CA ALA A 19 21.67 -8.99 1.76
C ALA A 19 20.81 -8.37 0.65
N ASP A 20 21.00 -8.78 -0.61
CA ASP A 20 20.25 -8.32 -1.78
C ASP A 20 19.04 -9.21 -2.10
N PHE A 21 18.74 -10.25 -1.30
CA PHE A 21 17.67 -11.21 -1.59
C PHE A 21 16.34 -10.55 -1.93
N PHE A 22 15.88 -9.61 -1.09
CA PHE A 22 14.60 -8.92 -1.29
C PHE A 22 14.62 -7.85 -2.38
N LYS A 23 15.80 -7.48 -2.88
CA LYS A 23 15.94 -6.53 -3.99
C LYS A 23 15.28 -7.05 -5.26
N TYR A 24 15.29 -8.37 -5.47
CA TYR A 24 14.71 -9.01 -6.65
C TYR A 24 13.35 -9.68 -6.38
N VAL A 25 12.77 -9.47 -5.20
CA VAL A 25 11.40 -9.88 -4.89
C VAL A 25 10.44 -8.79 -5.34
N LEU A 26 9.50 -9.11 -6.23
CA LEU A 26 8.41 -8.21 -6.61
C LEU A 26 7.35 -8.20 -5.50
N PHE A 27 7.26 -7.09 -4.79
CA PHE A 27 6.12 -6.82 -3.92
C PHE A 27 5.04 -6.14 -4.74
N SER A 28 3.80 -6.61 -4.66
CA SER A 28 2.68 -6.02 -5.38
C SER A 28 1.42 -6.06 -4.54
N ASP A 29 0.53 -5.10 -4.79
CA ASP A 29 -0.76 -5.01 -4.11
C ASP A 29 -1.79 -4.32 -5.00
N GLU A 30 -3.04 -4.41 -4.61
CA GLU A 30 -4.16 -3.70 -5.21
C GLU A 30 -4.69 -2.64 -4.24
N SER A 31 -5.00 -1.45 -4.76
CA SER A 31 -5.63 -0.40 -3.98
C SER A 31 -6.85 0.16 -4.69
N THR A 32 -7.93 0.33 -3.95
CA THR A 32 -9.18 0.91 -4.45
C THR A 32 -9.23 2.40 -4.17
N PHE A 33 -9.33 3.20 -5.22
CA PHE A 33 -9.54 4.65 -5.15
C PHE A 33 -11.01 4.97 -5.41
N LYS A 34 -11.60 5.82 -4.57
CA LYS A 34 -12.97 6.29 -4.73
C LYS A 34 -12.99 7.80 -4.89
N ASN A 35 -13.93 8.33 -5.68
CA ASN A 35 -14.14 9.77 -5.80
C ASN A 35 -14.92 10.38 -4.63
N THR A 36 -15.33 9.56 -3.66
CA THR A 36 -16.04 9.98 -2.46
C THR A 36 -15.13 10.65 -1.42
N GLY A 37 -13.86 10.91 -1.73
CA GLY A 37 -12.90 11.47 -0.78
C GLY A 37 -12.53 10.53 0.38
N GLU A 38 -13.12 9.34 0.43
CA GLU A 38 -12.70 8.25 1.30
C GLU A 38 -11.33 7.75 0.81
N LEU A 39 -10.27 8.33 1.37
CA LEU A 39 -8.95 7.70 1.34
C LEU A 39 -9.01 6.44 2.21
N ASN A 40 -8.31 5.37 1.81
CA ASN A 40 -8.03 4.25 2.69
C ASN A 40 -7.10 4.74 3.83
N THR A 41 -7.69 5.33 4.87
CA THR A 41 -7.01 5.92 6.03
C THR A 41 -6.22 4.90 6.85
N HIS A 42 -6.42 3.60 6.59
CA HIS A 42 -5.68 2.53 7.24
C HIS A 42 -4.16 2.58 6.99
N ASN A 43 -3.71 3.16 5.85
CA ASN A 43 -2.28 3.31 5.53
C ASN A 43 -1.79 4.78 5.51
N CYS A 44 -2.69 5.75 5.67
CA CYS A 44 -2.35 7.17 5.65
C CYS A 44 -2.44 7.75 7.07
N HIS A 45 -1.37 7.59 7.84
CA HIS A 45 -1.29 8.20 9.17
C HIS A 45 -0.66 9.59 9.06
N TYR A 46 -1.49 10.63 9.19
CA TYR A 46 -1.02 12.01 9.24
C TYR A 46 -0.91 12.44 10.70
N TRP A 47 0.29 12.82 11.13
CA TRP A 47 0.53 13.42 12.44
C TRP A 47 0.62 14.94 12.28
N SER A 48 -0.14 15.68 13.08
CA SER A 48 -0.10 17.14 13.17
C SER A 48 -0.27 17.53 14.64
N ASP A 49 0.50 18.51 15.09
CA ASP A 49 0.41 19.05 16.45
C ASP A 49 -0.89 19.85 16.68
N VAL A 50 -1.58 20.22 15.60
CA VAL A 50 -2.85 20.98 15.62
C VAL A 50 -3.87 20.27 14.75
N ASN A 51 -5.14 20.27 15.16
CA ASN A 51 -6.25 19.70 14.39
C ASN A 51 -6.27 20.31 12.97
N PRO A 52 -6.08 19.50 11.90
CA PRO A 52 -5.97 20.03 10.55
C PRO A 52 -7.32 20.44 9.94
N TYR A 53 -8.46 20.31 10.66
CA TYR A 53 -9.80 20.61 10.16
C TYR A 53 -10.10 19.97 8.79
N TRP A 54 -9.71 18.69 8.61
CA TRP A 54 -9.78 17.99 7.32
C TRP A 54 -11.20 17.51 6.98
N HIS A 55 -12.17 18.42 6.97
CA HIS A 55 -13.53 18.13 6.52
C HIS A 55 -13.69 18.63 5.08
N ARG A 56 -13.73 17.70 4.13
CA ARG A 56 -14.11 17.99 2.74
C ARG A 56 -15.56 17.60 2.53
N GLN A 57 -16.38 18.54 2.05
CA GLN A 57 -17.71 18.24 1.58
C GLN A 57 -17.62 17.45 0.28
N VAL A 58 -18.23 16.27 0.24
CA VAL A 58 -18.20 15.37 -0.93
C VAL A 58 -19.60 15.26 -1.51
N ASN A 59 -19.75 15.65 -2.77
CA ASN A 59 -21.00 15.45 -3.51
C ASN A 59 -21.17 13.97 -3.84
N ASN A 60 -22.06 13.30 -3.11
CA ASN A 60 -22.31 11.85 -3.21
C ASN A 60 -23.12 11.40 -4.44
N GLN A 61 -23.46 12.31 -5.37
CA GLN A 61 -24.40 12.04 -6.47
C GLN A 61 -23.81 11.23 -7.64
N HIS A 62 -22.48 11.17 -7.81
CA HIS A 62 -21.81 10.27 -8.75
C HIS A 62 -20.70 9.54 -8.00
N ARG A 63 -20.86 8.24 -7.75
CA ARG A 63 -19.85 7.40 -7.09
C ARG A 63 -19.15 6.54 -8.14
N TRP A 64 -17.82 6.58 -8.15
CA TRP A 64 -17.02 5.60 -8.87
C TRP A 64 -15.88 5.11 -7.99
N SER A 65 -15.46 3.88 -8.26
CA SER A 65 -14.26 3.28 -7.68
C SER A 65 -13.41 2.70 -8.79
N VAL A 66 -12.10 2.84 -8.67
CA VAL A 66 -11.13 2.21 -9.57
C VAL A 66 -10.16 1.40 -8.72
N VAL A 67 -9.96 0.14 -9.10
CA VAL A 67 -8.92 -0.70 -8.49
C VAL A 67 -7.65 -0.52 -9.30
N VAL A 68 -6.54 -0.31 -8.60
CA VAL A 68 -5.23 -0.12 -9.20
C VAL A 68 -4.29 -1.19 -8.66
N TRP A 69 -3.68 -1.94 -9.55
CA TRP A 69 -2.56 -2.80 -9.21
C TRP A 69 -1.24 -2.05 -9.41
N CYS A 70 -0.30 -2.26 -8.51
CA CYS A 70 1.08 -1.79 -8.68
C CYS A 70 2.05 -2.75 -7.99
N GLY A 71 3.26 -2.87 -8.54
CA GLY A 71 4.36 -3.62 -7.95
C GLY A 71 5.62 -2.78 -7.82
N ILE A 72 6.49 -3.15 -6.89
CA ILE A 72 7.82 -2.58 -6.69
C ILE A 72 8.85 -3.70 -6.58
N VAL A 73 9.94 -3.57 -7.34
CA VAL A 73 11.09 -4.49 -7.30
C VAL A 73 12.36 -3.70 -7.54
N ASN A 74 13.39 -3.95 -6.75
CA ASN A 74 14.70 -3.29 -6.89
C ASN A 74 14.62 -1.74 -6.93
N GLY A 75 13.65 -1.16 -6.21
CA GLY A 75 13.39 0.29 -6.23
C GLY A 75 12.69 0.82 -7.48
N TYR A 76 12.37 -0.05 -8.45
CA TYR A 76 11.60 0.30 -9.65
C TYR A 76 10.12 -0.01 -9.45
N LEU A 77 9.28 0.94 -9.87
CA LEU A 77 7.82 0.78 -9.88
C LEU A 77 7.38 0.09 -11.18
N ILE A 78 6.47 -0.88 -11.06
CA ILE A 78 5.80 -1.58 -12.17
C ILE A 78 4.30 -1.30 -12.06
N GLY A 79 3.69 -0.83 -13.15
CA GLY A 79 2.31 -0.30 -13.16
C GLY A 79 2.29 1.22 -13.27
N PRO A 80 1.20 1.91 -12.85
CA PRO A 80 -0.06 1.35 -12.37
C PRO A 80 -0.87 0.64 -13.48
N TYR A 81 -1.56 -0.44 -13.12
CA TYR A 81 -2.58 -1.06 -13.98
C TYR A 81 -3.97 -0.79 -13.40
N PHE A 82 -4.86 -0.22 -14.21
CA PHE A 82 -6.22 0.14 -13.81
C PHE A 82 -7.19 -0.95 -14.28
N PHE A 83 -7.93 -1.54 -13.34
CA PHE A 83 -9.02 -2.45 -13.68
C PHE A 83 -10.27 -1.61 -14.02
N HIS A 84 -10.80 -1.81 -15.23
CA HIS A 84 -12.01 -1.15 -15.75
C HIS A 84 -13.29 -1.87 -15.33
#